data_AF-A0A923SJV5-F1
#
_entry.id   AF-A0A923SJV5-F1
#
_cell.length_a   1.000
_cell.length_b   1.000
_cell.length_c   1.000
_cell.angle_alpha   90.00
_cell.angle_beta   90.00
_cell.angle_gamma   90.00
#
_symmetry.space_group_name_H-M   'P 1'
#
loop_
_entity.id
_entity.type
_entity.pdbx_description
1 polymer ?
#
loop_
_entity_poly.entity_id
_entity_poly.type
_entity_poly.pdbx_seq_one_letter_code
_entity_poly.pdbx_strand_id
1 'polypeptide(L)'
;MVNGSIYIHNLLFVKDSNPLPSPESGYTRLDVDLNKGAGGKYIYLEFTRDPNSVKQEHPDYNLRNEPITDFKAIAYNTGLSEWTAPPKNYSYIYEHTPYWALTSYKIIDLNDGAGGKYIYGYQSRNFVVYGNSIKEVGILYGNSSSIQPPSGWIKQPQDLNEGAGGDYIYFCYKK
;
A
#
# COMPACT_ATOMS: atom_id res chain seq x y z
N MET A 1 12.66 7.41 26.67
CA MET A 1 12.41 8.28 25.50
C MET A 1 12.45 7.39 24.27
N VAL A 2 11.30 7.02 23.70
CA VAL A 2 11.28 6.26 22.44
C VAL A 2 11.31 7.31 21.34
N ASN A 3 12.51 7.63 20.84
CA ASN A 3 12.65 8.40 19.61
C ASN A 3 12.15 7.51 18.47
N GLY A 4 10.85 7.55 18.19
CA GLY A 4 10.27 6.89 17.03
C GLY A 4 10.92 7.43 15.76
N SER A 5 11.27 6.54 14.84
CA SER A 5 11.73 6.95 13.52
C SER A 5 10.66 7.84 12.87
N ILE A 6 11.07 8.91 12.20
CA ILE A 6 10.14 9.74 11.41
C ILE A 6 9.82 9.08 10.05
N TYR A 7 10.61 8.10 9.65
CA TYR A 7 10.50 7.42 8.36
C TYR A 7 9.60 6.20 8.43
N ILE A 8 8.97 5.91 7.30
CA ILE A 8 8.15 4.72 7.07
C ILE A 8 9.07 3.51 6.87
N HIS A 9 8.84 2.42 7.62
CA HIS A 9 9.64 1.18 7.55
C HIS A 9 8.93 0.05 6.83
N ASN A 10 7.59 0.06 6.80
CA ASN A 10 6.81 -0.88 6.02
C ASN A 10 5.44 -0.33 5.64
N LEU A 11 4.95 -0.76 4.49
CA LEU A 11 3.58 -0.61 4.02
C LEU A 11 2.91 -1.99 3.95
N LEU A 12 1.63 -2.04 4.30
CA LEU A 12 0.79 -3.23 4.19
C LEU A 12 -0.59 -2.86 3.69
N PHE A 13 -1.29 -3.84 3.13
CA PHE A 13 -2.73 -3.75 2.96
C PHE A 13 -3.45 -4.60 4.00
N VAL A 14 -4.62 -4.14 4.41
CA VAL A 14 -5.64 -4.94 5.08
C VAL A 14 -6.88 -4.98 4.21
N LYS A 15 -7.53 -6.15 4.12
CA LYS A 15 -8.70 -6.37 3.27
C LYS A 15 -9.75 -7.21 3.97
N ASP A 16 -11.02 -6.86 3.80
CA ASP A 16 -12.15 -7.70 4.22
C ASP A 16 -13.39 -7.43 3.34
N SER A 17 -14.36 -8.34 3.42
CA SER A 17 -15.71 -8.11 2.89
C SER A 17 -16.54 -7.18 3.77
N ASN A 18 -16.18 -7.05 5.04
CA ASN A 18 -16.79 -6.13 5.98
C ASN A 18 -16.00 -4.80 6.02
N PRO A 19 -16.69 -3.66 6.21
CA PRO A 19 -16.03 -2.38 6.35
C PRO A 19 -15.12 -2.33 7.58
N LEU A 20 -14.04 -1.55 7.49
CA LEU A 20 -13.12 -1.25 8.60
C LEU A 20 -12.52 -2.49 9.29
N PRO A 21 -11.85 -3.40 8.55
CA PRO A 21 -11.16 -4.54 9.15
C PRO A 21 -10.13 -4.10 10.18
N SER A 22 -9.90 -4.92 11.21
CA SER A 22 -8.97 -4.58 12.28
C SER A 22 -7.56 -4.35 11.72
N PRO A 23 -6.91 -3.23 12.07
CA PRO A 23 -5.58 -2.94 11.55
C PRO A 23 -4.53 -3.87 12.14
N GLU A 24 -3.40 -3.98 11.44
CA GLU A 24 -2.25 -4.73 11.95
C GLU A 24 -1.69 -4.06 13.22
N SER A 25 -1.34 -4.89 14.21
CA SER A 25 -0.77 -4.39 15.46
C SER A 25 0.54 -3.65 15.20
N GLY A 26 0.65 -2.41 15.68
CA GLY A 26 1.84 -1.56 15.46
C GLY A 26 1.84 -0.80 14.12
N TYR A 27 0.74 -0.88 13.36
CA TYR A 27 0.54 -0.12 12.14
C TYR A 27 -0.51 0.98 12.33
N THR A 28 -0.37 2.05 11.55
CA THR A 28 -1.38 3.09 11.38
C THR A 28 -2.07 2.86 10.04
N ARG A 29 -3.39 2.69 10.07
CA ARG A 29 -4.23 2.60 8.87
C ARG A 29 -4.60 3.99 8.38
N LEU A 30 -4.58 4.19 7.06
CA LEU A 30 -5.21 5.35 6.43
C LEU A 30 -6.69 5.01 6.21
N ASP A 31 -7.60 5.72 6.90
CA ASP A 31 -9.04 5.45 6.89
C ASP A 31 -9.74 5.91 5.59
N VAL A 32 -9.23 5.45 4.45
CA VAL A 32 -9.81 5.62 3.12
C VAL A 32 -9.86 4.25 2.47
N ASP A 33 -11.07 3.80 2.12
CA ASP A 33 -11.26 2.59 1.32
C ASP A 33 -10.69 2.81 -0.08
N LEU A 34 -9.74 1.99 -0.48
CA LEU A 34 -9.06 2.07 -1.78
C LEU A 34 -9.96 1.62 -2.94
N ASN A 35 -11.12 1.01 -2.66
CA ASN A 35 -12.19 0.70 -3.62
C ASN A 35 -13.38 1.67 -3.52
N LYS A 36 -13.22 2.82 -2.87
CA LYS A 36 -14.33 3.73 -2.58
C LYS A 36 -15.08 4.13 -3.86
N GLY A 37 -16.37 3.85 -3.86
CA GLY A 37 -17.29 4.16 -4.97
C GLY A 37 -17.26 3.15 -6.12
N ALA A 38 -16.25 2.29 -6.20
CA ALA A 38 -16.16 1.22 -7.20
C ALA A 38 -17.03 0.01 -6.79
N GLY A 39 -17.23 -0.18 -5.48
CA GLY A 39 -17.74 -1.44 -4.93
C GLY A 39 -16.61 -2.46 -4.77
N GLY A 40 -16.89 -3.64 -4.23
CA GLY A 40 -15.89 -4.68 -3.99
C GLY A 40 -15.48 -4.83 -2.53
N LYS A 41 -14.27 -5.32 -2.29
CA LYS A 41 -13.72 -5.50 -0.94
C LYS A 41 -13.28 -4.16 -0.37
N TYR A 42 -13.39 -4.03 0.95
CA TYR A 42 -12.83 -2.89 1.66
C TYR A 42 -11.34 -3.11 1.82
N ILE A 43 -10.54 -2.22 1.22
CA ILE A 43 -9.08 -2.33 1.22
C ILE A 43 -8.50 -1.05 1.77
N TYR A 44 -7.54 -1.15 2.68
CA TYR A 44 -6.90 0.01 3.30
C TYR A 44 -5.39 -0.14 3.28
N LEU A 45 -4.69 0.97 3.04
CA LEU A 45 -3.23 1.05 3.20
C LEU A 45 -2.89 1.31 4.66
N GLU A 46 -1.94 0.55 5.17
CA GLU A 46 -1.37 0.68 6.51
C GLU A 46 0.13 0.94 6.42
N PHE A 47 0.67 1.62 7.42
CA PHE A 47 2.11 1.85 7.52
C PHE A 47 2.60 1.74 8.95
N THR A 48 3.88 1.43 9.13
CA THR A 48 4.55 1.59 10.43
C THR A 48 5.81 2.43 10.31
N ARG A 49 6.08 3.19 11.36
CA ARG A 49 7.34 3.91 11.57
C ARG A 49 8.24 3.19 12.58
N ASP A 50 7.75 2.13 13.22
CA ASP A 50 8.54 1.32 14.13
C ASP A 50 8.98 0.04 13.39
N PRO A 51 10.29 -0.12 13.09
CA PRO A 51 10.77 -1.34 12.45
C PRO A 51 10.49 -2.60 13.27
N ASN A 52 10.29 -2.49 14.59
CA ASN A 52 9.95 -3.63 15.45
C ASN A 52 8.50 -4.08 15.34
N SER A 53 7.63 -3.27 14.70
CA SER A 53 6.25 -3.67 14.41
C SER A 53 6.15 -4.59 13.20
N VAL A 54 7.21 -4.72 12.38
CA VAL A 54 7.23 -5.68 11.27
C VAL A 54 7.37 -7.10 11.82
N LYS A 55 6.38 -7.96 11.55
CA LYS A 55 6.34 -9.35 12.01
C LYS A 55 7.42 -10.22 11.38
N GLN A 56 7.92 -11.22 12.10
CA GLN A 56 8.95 -12.14 11.62
C GLN A 56 8.55 -12.92 10.37
N GLU A 57 7.26 -13.18 10.20
CA GLU A 57 6.69 -13.89 9.07
C GLU A 57 6.56 -13.00 7.81
N HIS A 58 6.80 -11.68 7.93
CA HIS A 58 6.74 -10.76 6.81
C HIS A 58 7.85 -11.10 5.78
N PRO A 59 7.54 -11.19 4.47
CA PRO A 59 8.54 -11.51 3.44
C PRO A 59 9.78 -10.59 3.48
N ASP A 60 9.57 -9.30 3.76
CA ASP A 60 10.65 -8.30 3.89
C ASP A 60 11.18 -8.12 5.35
N TYR A 61 10.94 -9.04 6.28
CA TYR A 61 11.31 -8.84 7.70
C TYR A 61 12.80 -8.50 7.92
N ASN A 62 13.70 -9.10 7.12
CA ASN A 62 15.14 -8.82 7.20
C ASN A 62 15.50 -7.39 6.78
N LEU A 63 14.62 -6.72 6.04
CA LEU A 63 14.79 -5.34 5.56
C LEU A 63 14.05 -4.33 6.44
N ARG A 64 13.44 -4.75 7.56
CA ARG A 64 12.58 -3.86 8.38
C ARG A 64 13.26 -2.61 8.91
N ASN A 65 14.59 -2.60 9.04
CA ASN A 65 15.35 -1.43 9.50
C ASN A 65 15.68 -0.45 8.36
N GLU A 66 15.44 -0.83 7.11
CA GLU A 66 15.66 -0.01 5.93
C GLU A 66 14.37 0.74 5.59
N PRO A 67 14.34 2.08 5.73
CA PRO A 67 13.11 2.83 5.49
C PRO A 67 12.74 2.88 4.00
N ILE A 68 11.45 2.96 3.72
CA ILE A 68 10.89 3.05 2.37
C ILE A 68 11.36 4.33 1.68
N THR A 69 11.83 4.23 0.44
CA THR A 69 12.31 5.33 -0.39
C THR A 69 11.37 5.68 -1.55
N ASP A 70 10.51 4.75 -1.95
CA ASP A 70 9.44 4.95 -2.94
C ASP A 70 8.33 3.90 -2.76
N PHE A 71 7.11 4.21 -3.21
CA PHE A 71 6.06 3.22 -3.40
C PHE A 71 5.10 3.67 -4.51
N LYS A 72 4.48 2.71 -5.19
CA LYS A 72 3.61 2.96 -6.34
C LYS A 72 2.60 1.83 -6.51
N ALA A 73 1.60 2.07 -7.37
CA ALA A 73 0.75 1.03 -7.90
C ALA A 73 1.00 0.85 -9.41
N ILE A 74 0.74 -0.34 -9.92
CA ILE A 74 0.76 -0.64 -11.37
C ILE A 74 -0.50 -1.42 -11.73
N ALA A 75 -1.17 -1.00 -12.80
CA ALA A 75 -2.31 -1.69 -13.39
C ALA A 75 -1.90 -2.74 -14.44
N TYR A 76 -2.64 -3.84 -14.48
CA TYR A 76 -2.48 -4.97 -15.41
C TYR A 76 -3.84 -5.35 -16.01
N ASN A 77 -3.80 -5.95 -17.20
CA ASN A 77 -5.01 -6.48 -17.86
C ASN A 77 -5.45 -7.84 -17.30
N THR A 78 -4.56 -8.54 -16.61
CA THR A 78 -4.80 -9.86 -16.02
C THR A 78 -4.19 -9.91 -14.62
N GLY A 79 -4.75 -10.74 -13.75
CA GLY A 79 -4.23 -10.94 -12.41
C GLY A 79 -2.81 -11.51 -12.41
N LEU A 80 -2.04 -11.19 -11.36
CA LEU A 80 -0.71 -11.73 -11.14
C LEU A 80 -0.79 -13.04 -10.37
N SER A 81 0.10 -13.97 -10.69
CA SER A 81 0.33 -15.13 -9.84
C SER A 81 1.37 -14.80 -8.76
N GLU A 82 1.38 -15.59 -7.68
CA GLU A 82 2.37 -15.49 -6.59
C GLU A 82 3.84 -15.63 -7.07
N TRP A 83 4.04 -16.21 -8.25
CA TRP A 83 5.36 -16.40 -8.87
C TRP A 83 5.82 -15.20 -9.70
N THR A 84 4.96 -14.19 -9.88
CA THR A 84 5.32 -13.01 -10.66
C THR A 84 6.27 -12.15 -9.87
N ALA A 85 7.47 -11.91 -10.41
CA ALA A 85 8.44 -11.03 -9.76
C ALA A 85 7.95 -9.57 -9.74
N PRO A 86 8.19 -8.82 -8.65
CA PRO A 86 7.92 -7.39 -8.64
C PRO A 86 8.84 -6.64 -9.62
N PRO A 87 8.50 -5.40 -10.01
CA PRO A 87 9.38 -4.55 -10.80
C PRO A 87 10.76 -4.41 -10.15
N LYS A 88 11.79 -4.23 -10.98
CA LYS A 88 13.18 -4.03 -10.51
C LYS A 88 13.25 -2.97 -9.41
N ASN A 89 13.94 -3.30 -8.32
CA ASN A 89 14.12 -2.49 -7.10
C ASN A 89 12.90 -2.35 -6.18
N TYR A 90 11.82 -3.09 -6.42
CA TYR A 90 10.65 -3.10 -5.55
C TYR A 90 10.40 -4.49 -4.97
N SER A 91 9.72 -4.52 -3.82
CA SER A 91 8.95 -5.65 -3.32
C SER A 91 7.45 -5.33 -3.39
N TYR A 92 6.60 -6.34 -3.23
CA TYR A 92 5.17 -6.12 -3.10
C TYR A 92 4.84 -5.41 -1.78
N ILE A 93 3.79 -4.60 -1.81
CA ILE A 93 3.05 -4.27 -0.58
C ILE A 93 2.09 -5.43 -0.37
N TYR A 94 2.35 -6.22 0.66
CA TYR A 94 1.58 -7.42 0.94
C TYR A 94 0.28 -7.10 1.68
N GLU A 95 -0.76 -7.88 1.43
CA GLU A 95 -1.89 -7.99 2.33
C GLU A 95 -1.48 -8.84 3.54
N HIS A 96 -1.84 -8.38 4.73
CA HIS A 96 -1.84 -9.21 5.91
C HIS A 96 -3.26 -9.35 6.46
N THR A 97 -3.89 -10.50 6.18
CA THR A 97 -5.18 -10.86 6.73
C THR A 97 -5.01 -12.03 7.69
N PRO A 98 -5.18 -11.83 9.01
CA PRO A 98 -5.04 -12.92 9.98
C PRO A 98 -6.18 -13.91 9.80
N TYR A 99 -5.90 -15.05 9.17
CA TYR A 99 -6.79 -16.21 9.15
C TYR A 99 -6.31 -17.23 10.18
N TRP A 100 -7.25 -17.78 10.94
CA TRP A 100 -7.04 -18.70 12.06
C TRP A 100 -6.08 -19.83 11.67
N ALA A 101 -4.86 -19.77 12.21
CA ALA A 101 -3.75 -20.71 12.10
C ALA A 101 -2.78 -20.59 10.90
N LEU A 102 -2.96 -19.66 9.95
CA LEU A 102 -1.96 -19.39 8.90
C LEU A 102 -1.87 -17.89 8.60
N THR A 103 -0.86 -17.21 9.15
CA THR A 103 -0.43 -15.91 8.66
C THR A 103 0.20 -16.12 7.28
N SER A 104 -0.47 -15.68 6.22
CA SER A 104 0.09 -15.68 4.88
C SER A 104 0.02 -14.28 4.32
N TYR A 105 1.20 -13.72 4.03
CA TYR A 105 1.32 -12.48 3.28
C TYR A 105 1.05 -12.78 1.83
N LYS A 106 0.07 -12.08 1.26
CA LYS A 106 -0.40 -12.32 -0.11
C LYS A 106 -0.23 -11.07 -0.96
N ILE A 107 0.04 -11.27 -2.23
CA ILE A 107 -0.20 -10.23 -3.22
C ILE A 107 -1.71 -10.03 -3.34
N ILE A 108 -2.18 -8.79 -3.41
CA ILE A 108 -3.59 -8.49 -3.62
C ILE A 108 -3.80 -7.56 -4.78
N ASP A 109 -4.93 -7.79 -5.45
CA ASP A 109 -5.53 -6.85 -6.37
C ASP A 109 -6.27 -5.77 -5.56
N LEU A 110 -5.90 -4.51 -5.76
CA LEU A 110 -6.53 -3.36 -5.11
C LEU A 110 -7.94 -3.09 -5.64
N ASN A 111 -8.34 -3.71 -6.75
CA ASN A 111 -9.70 -3.70 -7.29
C ASN A 111 -10.49 -4.98 -6.97
N ASP A 112 -10.06 -5.78 -5.98
CA ASP A 112 -10.70 -7.07 -5.68
C ASP A 112 -12.21 -6.94 -5.41
N GLY A 113 -13.02 -7.60 -6.24
CA GLY A 113 -14.48 -7.56 -6.20
C GLY A 113 -15.12 -6.32 -6.81
N ALA A 114 -14.34 -5.29 -7.15
CA ALA A 114 -14.81 -4.09 -7.85
C ALA A 114 -14.89 -4.30 -9.36
N GLY A 115 -14.00 -5.15 -9.90
CA GLY A 115 -13.78 -5.31 -11.34
C GLY A 115 -12.77 -4.28 -11.87
N GLY A 116 -12.65 -4.15 -13.19
CA GLY A 116 -11.68 -3.22 -13.79
C GLY A 116 -10.28 -3.80 -14.01
N LYS A 117 -9.25 -2.96 -13.90
CA LYS A 117 -7.85 -3.39 -13.98
C LYS A 117 -7.46 -4.15 -12.72
N TYR A 118 -6.51 -5.08 -12.87
CA TYR A 118 -5.84 -5.68 -11.72
C TYR A 118 -4.71 -4.75 -11.27
N ILE A 119 -4.77 -4.25 -10.04
CA ILE A 119 -3.85 -3.20 -9.56
C ILE A 119 -3.08 -3.71 -8.36
N TYR A 120 -1.75 -3.60 -8.39
CA TYR A 120 -0.88 -4.11 -7.33
C TYR A 120 0.01 -3.00 -6.78
N GLY A 121 0.17 -2.97 -5.46
CA GLY A 121 1.05 -2.05 -4.75
C GLY A 121 2.47 -2.58 -4.60
N TYR A 122 3.45 -1.67 -4.69
CA TYR A 122 4.88 -1.98 -4.60
C TYR A 122 5.59 -0.95 -3.73
N GLN A 123 6.56 -1.39 -2.94
CA GLN A 123 7.42 -0.54 -2.12
C GLN A 123 8.90 -0.76 -2.44
N SER A 124 9.72 0.28 -2.30
CA SER A 124 11.17 0.22 -2.49
C SER A 124 11.89 0.77 -1.28
N ARG A 125 13.08 0.23 -1.02
CA ARG A 125 14.05 0.71 -0.02
C ARG A 125 15.36 1.15 -0.68
N ASN A 126 15.38 1.23 -2.01
CA ASN A 126 16.59 1.51 -2.76
C ASN A 126 16.92 3.01 -2.72
N PHE A 127 17.80 3.40 -1.80
CA PHE A 127 18.28 4.78 -1.65
C PHE A 127 19.06 5.27 -2.87
N VAL A 128 19.84 4.39 -3.52
CA VAL A 128 20.66 4.77 -4.69
C VAL A 128 19.78 5.24 -5.85
N VAL A 129 18.62 4.60 -6.02
CA VAL A 129 17.71 4.90 -7.14
C VAL A 129 16.72 6.02 -6.78
N TYR A 130 16.18 6.02 -5.55
CA TYR A 130 15.06 6.89 -5.18
C TYR A 130 15.44 8.01 -4.19
N GLY A 131 16.66 8.01 -3.66
CA GLY A 131 17.13 9.02 -2.71
C GLY A 131 16.45 8.91 -1.33
N ASN A 132 16.17 10.06 -0.73
CA ASN A 132 15.68 10.17 0.64
C ASN A 132 14.45 9.30 0.93
N SER A 133 14.40 8.78 2.15
CA SER A 133 13.29 7.98 2.66
C SER A 133 12.01 8.79 2.87
N ILE A 134 10.88 8.12 2.76
CA ILE A 134 9.54 8.67 2.93
C ILE A 134 9.24 8.89 4.41
N LYS A 135 8.69 10.06 4.73
CA LYS A 135 8.25 10.47 6.08
C LYS A 135 6.74 10.37 6.26
N GLU A 136 5.98 10.63 5.19
CA GLU A 136 4.51 10.62 5.22
C GLU A 136 3.95 9.89 4.00
N VAL A 137 2.86 9.16 4.22
CA VAL A 137 2.06 8.50 3.19
C VAL A 137 0.62 8.96 3.32
N GLY A 138 -0.09 9.01 2.20
CA GLY A 138 -1.45 9.52 2.13
C GLY A 138 -2.21 8.91 0.96
N ILE A 139 -3.53 9.01 1.04
CA ILE A 139 -4.46 8.67 -0.04
C ILE A 139 -5.12 9.97 -0.51
N LEU A 140 -4.93 10.30 -1.77
CA LEU A 140 -5.61 11.41 -2.45
C LEU A 140 -6.79 10.84 -3.23
N TYR A 141 -8.00 11.35 -2.98
CA TYR A 141 -9.18 10.86 -3.69
C TYR A 141 -10.21 11.94 -3.99
N GLY A 142 -11.02 11.72 -5.02
CA GLY A 142 -12.13 12.60 -5.38
C GLY A 142 -12.77 12.21 -6.71
N ASN A 143 -13.67 13.05 -7.21
CA ASN A 143 -14.42 12.81 -8.44
C ASN A 143 -13.70 13.26 -9.72
N SER A 144 -12.40 13.57 -9.66
CA SER A 144 -11.61 13.98 -10.83
C SER A 144 -10.21 13.40 -10.81
N SER A 145 -9.80 12.83 -11.95
CA SER A 145 -8.41 12.37 -12.17
C SER A 145 -7.38 13.49 -12.07
N SER A 146 -7.81 14.73 -12.27
CA SER A 146 -6.98 15.92 -12.22
C SER A 146 -6.69 16.41 -10.79
N ILE A 147 -7.27 15.78 -9.76
CA ILE A 147 -7.07 16.16 -8.36
C ILE A 147 -5.58 16.23 -8.01
N GLN A 148 -5.20 17.28 -7.29
CA GLN A 148 -3.82 17.55 -6.89
C GLN A 148 -3.63 17.32 -5.39
N PRO A 149 -2.49 16.77 -4.95
CA PRO A 149 -2.21 16.65 -3.53
C PRO A 149 -1.88 18.04 -2.94
N PRO A 150 -1.88 18.18 -1.61
CA PRO A 150 -1.41 19.41 -0.96
C PRO A 150 0.03 19.76 -1.35
N SER A 151 0.42 21.02 -1.19
CA SER A 151 1.78 21.46 -1.51
C SER A 151 2.84 20.65 -0.75
N GLY A 152 3.91 20.26 -1.45
CA GLY A 152 5.00 19.44 -0.90
C GLY A 152 4.75 17.94 -0.89
N TRP A 153 3.54 17.48 -1.27
CA TRP A 153 3.24 16.06 -1.48
C TRP A 153 3.44 15.67 -2.94
N ILE A 154 3.90 14.44 -3.15
CA ILE A 154 4.08 13.83 -4.47
C ILE A 154 2.94 12.84 -4.69
N LYS A 155 2.23 12.96 -5.82
CA LYS A 155 1.17 12.03 -6.24
C LYS A 155 1.74 10.97 -7.18
N GLN A 156 1.46 9.69 -6.91
CA GLN A 156 1.72 8.60 -7.86
C GLN A 156 0.63 8.59 -8.94
N PRO A 157 0.97 8.28 -10.21
CA PRO A 157 0.08 8.52 -11.34
C PRO A 157 -1.05 7.49 -11.50
N GLN A 158 -0.93 6.31 -10.87
CA GLN A 158 -1.89 5.22 -11.03
C GLN A 158 -3.17 5.49 -10.23
N ASP A 159 -4.30 5.52 -10.92
CA ASP A 159 -5.63 5.47 -10.30
C ASP A 159 -5.89 4.06 -9.77
N LEU A 160 -6.18 3.93 -8.48
CA LEU A 160 -6.40 2.65 -7.81
C LEU A 160 -7.76 2.03 -8.14
N ASN A 161 -8.68 2.79 -8.73
CA ASN A 161 -9.99 2.32 -9.19
C ASN A 161 -10.05 2.18 -10.73
N GLU A 162 -8.90 2.13 -11.43
CA GLU A 162 -8.88 2.19 -12.90
C GLU A 162 -9.74 1.09 -13.52
N GLY A 163 -10.79 1.50 -14.25
CA GLY A 163 -11.72 0.60 -14.93
C GLY A 163 -12.77 -0.07 -14.04
N ALA A 164 -12.68 0.07 -12.72
CA ALA A 164 -13.70 -0.41 -11.77
C ALA A 164 -14.88 0.57 -11.66
N GLY A 165 -14.63 1.85 -11.96
CA GLY A 165 -15.56 2.94 -11.65
C GLY A 165 -15.35 3.45 -10.23
N GLY A 166 -16.10 4.47 -9.80
CA GLY A 166 -15.98 5.06 -8.46
C GLY A 166 -15.14 6.32 -8.40
N ASP A 167 -14.61 6.63 -7.20
CA ASP A 167 -13.75 7.79 -7.00
C ASP A 167 -12.40 7.54 -7.68
N TYR A 168 -11.75 8.60 -8.17
CA TYR A 168 -10.34 8.53 -8.52
C TYR A 168 -9.53 8.49 -7.23
N ILE A 169 -8.66 7.50 -7.08
CA ILE A 169 -7.89 7.28 -5.86
C ILE A 169 -6.42 7.14 -6.22
N TYR A 170 -5.54 7.86 -5.53
CA TYR A 170 -4.12 7.89 -5.78
C TYR A 170 -3.33 7.77 -4.49
N PHE A 171 -2.21 7.04 -4.55
CA PHE A 171 -1.18 7.15 -3.53
C PHE A 171 -0.48 8.51 -3.59
N CYS A 172 -0.18 9.08 -2.43
CA CYS A 172 0.69 10.25 -2.32
C CYS A 172 1.63 10.16 -1.12
N TYR A 173 2.73 10.91 -1.17
CA TYR A 173 3.77 10.85 -0.14
C TYR A 173 4.60 12.11 0.00
N LYS A 174 5.38 12.17 1.09
CA LYS A 174 6.35 13.23 1.37
C LYS A 174 7.68 12.66 1.88
N LYS A 175 8.79 13.28 1.45
CA LYS A 175 10.17 12.95 1.86
C LYS A 175 10.73 13.93 2.89
#